data_AF-A0A7J8MAJ6-F1
#
_entry.id   AF-A0A7J8MAJ6-F1
#
_cell.length_a   1.000
_cell.length_b   1.000
_cell.length_c   1.000
_cell.angle_alpha   90.00
_cell.angle_beta   90.00
_cell.angle_gamma   90.00
#
_symmetry.space_group_name_H-M   'P 1'
#
loop_
_entity.id
_entity.type
_entity.pdbx_description
1 polymer ?
#
loop_
_entity_poly.entity_id
_entity_poly.type
_entity_poly.pdbx_seq_one_letter_code
_entity_poly.pdbx_strand_id
1 'polypeptide(L)'
;MISHIWIHMQMIDLSQRVWSLFYAGKSKSDDLFDKLDTNKLNAHLKELMPGLTAKVFRTYNASITLDEMLNKETKDGDVAEKVVIYQRANKEVAIICNHQRSISKSHSAQMSRLTEKITELKGVLKELKIDLDRAKKGKPPLKDADGKQKRNLTPEVYYNSLEKKIAQTNAKIEKMERDMQTKEDLKTVALGTSKINYLDPRITVAWCKRHEVPIEKIFNKSLLAKFAWAMDVDPDFRF
;
A
#
# COMPACT_ATOMS: atom_id res chain seq x y z
N MET A 1 15.04 27.36 -9.62
CA MET A 1 13.66 27.29 -9.09
C MET A 1 12.70 28.14 -9.92
N ILE A 2 13.05 29.38 -10.29
CA ILE A 2 12.22 30.29 -11.10
C ILE A 2 11.98 29.78 -12.54
N SER A 3 12.96 29.16 -13.19
CA SER A 3 12.83 28.62 -14.57
C SER A 3 11.86 27.45 -14.68
N HIS A 4 11.85 26.53 -13.71
CA HIS A 4 10.92 25.40 -13.67
C HIS A 4 9.46 25.83 -13.46
N ILE A 5 9.23 26.85 -12.61
CA ILE A 5 7.90 27.42 -12.40
C ILE A 5 7.39 28.09 -13.67
N TRP A 6 8.26 28.77 -14.41
CA TRP A 6 7.91 29.46 -15.65
C TRP A 6 7.52 28.49 -16.78
N ILE A 7 8.30 27.43 -16.98
CA ILE A 7 7.98 26.36 -17.95
C ILE A 7 6.66 25.69 -17.59
N HIS A 8 6.45 25.39 -16.30
CA HIS A 8 5.23 24.73 -15.86
C HIS A 8 3.99 25.61 -16.10
N MET A 9 4.10 26.92 -15.86
CA MET A 9 3.02 27.88 -16.05
C MET A 9 2.71 28.13 -17.54
N GLN A 10 3.73 28.16 -18.41
CA GLN A 10 3.55 28.22 -19.85
C GLN A 10 2.88 26.95 -20.42
N MET A 11 3.25 25.77 -19.94
CA MET A 11 2.59 24.53 -20.35
C MET A 11 1.13 24.47 -19.90
N ILE A 12 0.80 25.01 -18.73
CA ILE A 12 -0.59 25.09 -18.24
C ILE A 12 -1.41 26.04 -19.13
N ASP A 13 -0.89 27.22 -19.46
CA ASP A 13 -1.56 28.18 -20.34
C ASP A 13 -1.75 27.61 -21.77
N LEU A 14 -0.71 26.99 -22.33
CA LEU A 14 -0.81 26.35 -23.64
C LEU A 14 -1.84 25.21 -23.63
N SER A 15 -1.84 24.38 -22.58
CA SER A 15 -2.83 23.32 -22.40
C SER A 15 -4.25 23.88 -22.34
N GLN A 16 -4.50 24.92 -21.54
CA GLN A 16 -5.83 25.54 -21.43
C GLN A 16 -6.32 26.12 -22.76
N ARG A 17 -5.43 26.78 -23.51
CA ARG A 17 -5.75 27.30 -24.86
C ARG A 17 -6.07 26.19 -25.85
N VAL A 18 -5.34 25.07 -25.80
CA VAL A 18 -5.62 23.91 -26.66
C VAL A 18 -6.95 23.27 -26.28
N TRP A 19 -7.26 23.14 -24.99
CA TRP A 19 -8.54 22.60 -24.53
C TRP A 19 -9.72 23.47 -24.98
N SER A 20 -9.62 24.79 -24.89
CA SER A 20 -10.72 25.68 -25.31
C SER A 20 -11.04 25.52 -26.80
N LEU A 21 -10.05 25.26 -27.64
CA LEU A 21 -10.25 24.94 -29.06
C LEU A 21 -11.02 23.63 -29.27
N PHE A 22 -10.77 22.59 -28.46
CA PHE A 22 -11.50 21.33 -28.55
C PHE A 22 -12.96 21.44 -28.05
N TYR A 23 -13.26 22.37 -27.14
CA TYR A 23 -14.62 22.63 -26.67
C TYR A 23 -15.43 23.57 -27.57
N ALA A 24 -14.77 24.40 -28.37
CA ALA A 24 -15.42 25.45 -29.14
C ALA A 24 -16.49 24.89 -30.08
N GLY A 25 -17.73 25.37 -29.93
CA GLY A 25 -18.86 24.98 -30.78
C GLY A 25 -19.42 23.58 -30.53
N LYS A 26 -18.96 22.87 -29.49
CA LYS A 26 -19.41 21.52 -29.15
C LYS A 26 -20.48 21.50 -28.06
N SER A 27 -21.43 20.59 -28.23
CA SER A 27 -22.39 20.21 -27.19
C SER A 27 -21.78 19.24 -26.18
N LYS A 28 -22.49 18.95 -25.08
CA LYS A 28 -22.03 17.98 -24.06
C LYS A 28 -21.97 16.54 -24.56
N SER A 29 -22.66 16.21 -25.64
CA SER A 29 -22.69 14.86 -26.22
C SER A 29 -21.67 14.67 -27.35
N ASP A 30 -21.04 15.74 -27.82
CA ASP A 30 -20.10 15.66 -28.93
C ASP A 30 -18.75 15.13 -28.47
N ASP A 31 -18.08 14.36 -29.34
CA ASP A 31 -16.75 13.85 -29.04
C ASP A 31 -15.74 14.99 -28.88
N LEU A 32 -15.00 14.96 -27.76
CA LEU A 32 -13.98 15.97 -27.46
C LEU A 32 -12.87 16.01 -28.52
N PHE A 33 -12.51 14.83 -29.05
CA PHE A 33 -11.53 14.67 -30.13
C PHE A 33 -12.20 14.11 -31.40
N ASP A 34 -13.16 14.83 -31.94
CA ASP A 34 -13.96 14.49 -33.14
C ASP A 34 -13.13 14.12 -34.39
N LYS A 35 -11.87 14.59 -34.49
CA LYS A 35 -10.98 14.29 -35.61
C LYS A 35 -9.97 13.17 -35.34
N LEU A 36 -9.89 12.68 -34.11
CA LEU A 36 -8.94 11.66 -33.67
C LEU A 36 -9.67 10.38 -33.28
N ASP A 37 -9.13 9.25 -33.72
CA ASP A 37 -9.57 7.94 -33.25
C ASP A 37 -8.36 7.09 -32.85
N THR A 38 -8.63 5.92 -32.27
CA THR A 38 -7.58 5.02 -31.79
C THR A 38 -6.73 4.45 -32.92
N ASN A 39 -7.27 4.31 -34.13
CA ASN A 39 -6.52 3.79 -35.28
C ASN A 39 -5.50 4.84 -35.76
N LYS A 40 -5.93 6.09 -35.92
CA LYS A 40 -5.05 7.22 -36.29
C LYS A 40 -3.95 7.41 -35.26
N LEU A 41 -4.30 7.39 -33.97
CA LEU A 41 -3.32 7.53 -32.89
C LEU A 41 -2.27 6.40 -32.94
N ASN A 42 -2.70 5.13 -33.00
CA ASN A 42 -1.76 4.00 -33.01
C ASN A 42 -0.96 3.90 -34.31
N ALA A 43 -1.52 4.33 -35.45
CA ALA A 43 -0.77 4.43 -36.70
C ALA A 43 0.39 5.42 -36.57
N HIS A 44 0.12 6.61 -36.03
CA HIS A 44 1.16 7.59 -35.76
C HIS A 44 2.20 7.08 -34.75
N LEU A 45 1.78 6.45 -33.65
CA LEU A 45 2.71 5.86 -32.68
C LEU A 45 3.63 4.79 -33.31
N LYS A 46 3.10 3.98 -34.24
CA LYS A 46 3.87 2.96 -34.94
C LYS A 46 4.93 3.55 -35.87
N GLU A 47 4.67 4.71 -36.47
CA GLU A 47 5.66 5.46 -37.27
C GLU A 47 6.82 5.95 -36.39
N LEU A 48 6.54 6.34 -35.15
CA LEU A 48 7.57 6.76 -34.19
C LEU A 48 8.42 5.58 -33.68
N MET A 49 7.79 4.43 -33.44
CA MET A 49 8.47 3.22 -33.00
C MET A 49 7.67 1.97 -33.39
N PRO A 50 8.28 1.01 -34.12
CA PRO A 50 7.61 -0.25 -34.45
C PRO A 50 7.08 -0.98 -33.21
N GLY A 51 5.79 -1.31 -33.21
CA GLY A 51 5.12 -2.01 -32.10
C GLY A 51 4.62 -1.11 -30.97
N LEU A 52 4.89 0.20 -31.01
CA LEU A 52 4.37 1.15 -30.04
C LEU A 52 2.85 1.35 -30.21
N THR A 53 2.13 1.29 -29.11
CA THR A 53 0.69 1.56 -29.04
C THR A 53 0.38 2.35 -27.78
N ALA A 54 -0.82 2.97 -27.71
CA ALA A 54 -1.24 3.72 -26.52
C ALA A 54 -1.20 2.86 -25.23
N LYS A 55 -1.42 1.55 -25.33
CA LYS A 55 -1.35 0.62 -24.17
C LYS A 55 0.06 0.51 -23.60
N VAL A 56 1.10 0.58 -24.44
CA VAL A 56 2.50 0.44 -24.02
C VAL A 56 2.87 1.52 -23.00
N PHE A 57 2.37 2.75 -23.17
CA PHE A 57 2.60 3.85 -22.23
C PHE A 57 2.10 3.53 -20.81
N ARG A 58 0.97 2.83 -20.66
CA ARG A 58 0.48 2.44 -19.31
C ARG A 58 1.43 1.45 -18.64
N THR A 59 1.93 0.46 -19.38
CA THR A 59 2.88 -0.52 -18.87
C THR A 59 4.23 0.12 -18.56
N TYR A 60 4.72 0.99 -19.45
CA TYR A 60 5.96 1.75 -19.24
C TYR A 60 5.87 2.61 -17.99
N ASN A 61 4.86 3.50 -17.89
CA ASN A 61 4.70 4.40 -16.75
C ASN A 61 4.54 3.63 -15.43
N ALA A 62 3.78 2.54 -15.42
CA ALA A 62 3.64 1.69 -14.25
C ALA A 62 4.96 1.05 -13.82
N SER A 63 5.70 0.48 -14.77
CA SER A 63 6.94 -0.25 -14.51
C SER A 63 8.06 0.70 -14.08
N ILE A 64 8.27 1.80 -14.80
CA ILE A 64 9.31 2.78 -14.44
C ILE A 64 9.03 3.41 -13.08
N THR A 65 7.77 3.73 -12.78
CA THR A 65 7.42 4.29 -11.46
C THR A 65 7.71 3.28 -10.34
N LEU A 66 7.36 2.01 -10.53
CA LEU A 66 7.68 0.98 -9.53
C LEU A 66 9.19 0.91 -9.30
N ASP A 67 9.97 0.84 -10.37
CA ASP A 67 11.42 0.69 -10.31
C ASP A 67 12.09 1.90 -9.63
N GLU A 68 11.71 3.12 -10.03
CA GLU A 68 12.22 4.36 -9.43
C GLU A 68 11.86 4.48 -7.94
N MET A 69 10.61 4.19 -7.59
CA MET A 69 10.15 4.26 -6.20
C MET A 69 10.88 3.24 -5.33
N LEU A 70 10.99 2.00 -5.78
CA LEU A 70 11.70 0.96 -5.04
C LEU A 70 13.18 1.33 -4.88
N ASN A 71 13.83 1.81 -5.94
CA ASN A 71 15.22 2.23 -5.89
C ASN A 71 15.46 3.42 -4.94
N LYS A 72 14.52 4.36 -4.87
CA LYS A 72 14.65 5.57 -4.05
C LYS A 72 14.26 5.34 -2.58
N GLU A 73 13.21 4.55 -2.33
CA GLU A 73 12.60 4.44 -1.01
C GLU A 73 13.10 3.24 -0.21
N THR A 74 13.64 2.20 -0.86
CA THR A 74 14.10 1.01 -0.14
C THR A 74 15.35 1.33 0.69
N LYS A 75 15.28 0.98 1.98
CA LYS A 75 16.38 1.11 2.94
C LYS A 75 16.67 -0.24 3.57
N ASP A 76 17.81 -0.33 4.25
CA ASP A 76 18.08 -1.44 5.14
C ASP A 76 17.01 -1.51 6.24
N GLY A 77 16.70 -2.72 6.65
CA GLY A 77 15.58 -3.01 7.54
C GLY A 77 15.17 -4.48 7.46
N ASP A 78 14.22 -4.86 8.31
CA ASP A 78 13.70 -6.22 8.29
C ASP A 78 12.83 -6.48 7.06
N VAL A 79 12.53 -7.77 6.82
CA VAL A 79 11.70 -8.18 5.67
C VAL A 79 10.31 -7.55 5.71
N ALA A 80 9.74 -7.33 6.90
CA ALA A 80 8.40 -6.75 7.03
C ALA A 80 8.40 -5.26 6.62
N GLU A 81 9.41 -4.50 7.03
CA GLU A 81 9.60 -3.09 6.65
C GLU A 81 9.77 -2.96 5.13
N LYS A 82 10.61 -3.80 4.52
CA LYS A 82 10.81 -3.82 3.06
C LYS A 82 9.52 -4.15 2.29
N VAL A 83 8.72 -5.11 2.79
CA VAL A 83 7.42 -5.43 2.19
C VAL A 83 6.47 -4.24 2.24
N VAL A 84 6.47 -3.44 3.31
CA VAL A 84 5.63 -2.23 3.39
C VAL A 84 6.03 -1.21 2.31
N ILE A 85 7.33 -1.02 2.06
CA ILE A 85 7.83 -0.14 1.00
C ILE A 85 7.33 -0.62 -0.37
N TYR A 86 7.43 -1.92 -0.65
CA TYR A 86 6.91 -2.48 -1.89
C TYR A 86 5.40 -2.25 -2.06
N GLN A 87 4.62 -2.48 -1.00
CA GLN A 87 3.16 -2.29 -1.06
C GLN A 87 2.79 -0.83 -1.31
N ARG A 88 3.55 0.11 -0.72
CA ARG A 88 3.39 1.54 -0.98
C ARG A 88 3.69 1.88 -2.45
N ALA A 89 4.82 1.42 -2.99
CA ALA A 89 5.17 1.65 -4.39
C ALA A 89 4.10 1.08 -5.35
N ASN A 90 3.62 -0.14 -5.09
CA ASN A 90 2.54 -0.73 -5.89
C ASN A 90 1.20 0.04 -5.76
N LYS A 91 0.92 0.66 -4.60
CA LYS A 91 -0.25 1.52 -4.41
C LYS A 91 -0.18 2.77 -5.29
N GLU A 92 0.96 3.45 -5.32
CA GLU A 92 1.15 4.63 -6.18
C GLU A 92 1.01 4.27 -7.66
N VAL A 93 1.57 3.14 -8.10
CA VAL A 93 1.36 2.65 -9.47
C VAL A 93 -0.11 2.41 -9.76
N ALA A 94 -0.84 1.78 -8.83
CA ALA A 94 -2.27 1.53 -9.01
C ALA A 94 -3.07 2.85 -9.12
N ILE A 95 -2.67 3.89 -8.39
CA ILE A 95 -3.27 5.23 -8.47
C ILE A 95 -2.99 5.86 -9.83
N ILE A 96 -1.74 5.86 -10.30
CA ILE A 96 -1.35 6.40 -11.62
C ILE A 96 -2.09 5.69 -12.74
N CYS A 97 -2.26 4.37 -12.62
CA CYS A 97 -2.98 3.58 -13.61
C CYS A 97 -4.52 3.70 -13.52
N ASN A 98 -5.02 4.47 -12.55
CA ASN A 98 -6.42 4.61 -12.19
C ASN A 98 -7.13 3.26 -11.94
N HIS A 99 -6.45 2.34 -11.26
CA HIS A 99 -7.00 1.02 -10.89
C HIS A 99 -7.89 1.16 -9.66
N GLN A 100 -9.08 1.69 -9.87
CA GLN A 100 -10.09 1.82 -8.83
C GLN A 100 -10.92 0.54 -8.70
N ARG A 101 -11.45 0.31 -7.49
CA ARG A 101 -12.47 -0.70 -7.21
C ARG A 101 -13.54 -0.11 -6.31
N SER A 102 -14.75 -0.65 -6.42
CA SER A 102 -15.78 -0.38 -5.43
C SER A 102 -15.36 -0.93 -4.06
N ILE A 103 -15.87 -0.28 -3.01
CA ILE A 103 -15.69 -0.74 -1.64
C ILE A 103 -16.36 -2.11 -1.52
N SER A 104 -15.66 -3.07 -0.91
CA SER A 104 -16.23 -4.40 -0.68
C SER A 104 -17.49 -4.30 0.18
N LYS A 105 -18.53 -5.07 -0.15
CA LYS A 105 -19.75 -5.16 0.66
C LYS A 105 -19.46 -5.58 2.11
N SER A 106 -18.40 -6.36 2.33
CA SER A 106 -17.97 -6.80 3.66
C SER A 106 -17.06 -5.81 4.38
N HIS A 107 -16.65 -4.72 3.76
CA HIS A 107 -15.66 -3.79 4.31
C HIS A 107 -16.12 -3.22 5.66
N SER A 108 -17.33 -2.65 5.70
CA SER A 108 -17.91 -2.08 6.93
C SER A 108 -17.95 -3.10 8.08
N ALA A 109 -18.45 -4.32 7.81
CA ALA A 109 -18.49 -5.39 8.81
C ALA A 109 -17.10 -5.79 9.30
N GLN A 110 -16.09 -5.82 8.41
CA GLN A 110 -14.72 -6.11 8.79
C GLN A 110 -14.10 -4.99 9.64
N MET A 111 -14.39 -3.72 9.33
CA MET A 111 -13.93 -2.58 10.11
C MET A 111 -14.56 -2.56 11.50
N SER A 112 -15.87 -2.84 11.62
CA SER A 112 -16.54 -2.95 12.92
C SER A 112 -15.89 -4.00 13.83
N ARG A 113 -15.63 -5.21 13.30
CA ARG A 113 -14.97 -6.30 14.04
C ARG A 113 -13.56 -5.92 14.52
N LEU A 114 -12.79 -5.20 13.70
CA LEU A 114 -11.46 -4.72 14.09
C LEU A 114 -11.57 -3.68 15.22
N THR A 115 -12.48 -2.71 15.08
CA THR A 115 -12.74 -1.67 16.09
C THR A 115 -13.20 -2.26 17.41
N GLU A 116 -14.12 -3.22 17.39
CA GLU A 116 -14.60 -3.93 18.58
C GLU A 116 -13.45 -4.65 19.29
N LYS A 117 -12.60 -5.36 18.54
CA LYS A 117 -11.45 -6.08 19.13
C LYS A 117 -10.40 -5.13 19.70
N ILE A 118 -10.13 -4.01 19.04
CA ILE A 118 -9.23 -2.96 19.55
C ILE A 118 -9.80 -2.38 20.85
N THR A 119 -11.11 -2.15 20.91
CA THR A 119 -11.80 -1.62 22.09
C THR A 119 -11.71 -2.59 23.28
N GLU A 120 -11.94 -3.88 23.05
CA GLU A 120 -11.76 -4.95 24.04
C GLU A 120 -10.32 -4.97 24.59
N LEU A 121 -9.32 -4.93 23.71
CA LEU A 121 -7.91 -4.91 24.12
C LEU A 121 -7.54 -3.65 24.90
N LYS A 122 -8.10 -2.48 24.54
CA LYS A 122 -7.92 -1.23 25.30
C LYS A 122 -8.55 -1.32 26.70
N GLY A 123 -9.68 -2.03 26.84
CA GLY A 123 -10.28 -2.36 28.13
C GLY A 123 -9.33 -3.19 29.01
N VAL A 124 -8.84 -4.31 28.47
CA VAL A 124 -7.86 -5.18 29.16
C VAL A 124 -6.59 -4.40 29.55
N LEU A 125 -6.08 -3.56 28.65
CA LEU A 125 -4.91 -2.72 28.92
C LEU A 125 -5.14 -1.77 30.09
N LYS A 126 -6.33 -1.16 30.19
CA LYS A 126 -6.71 -0.27 31.29
C LYS A 126 -6.70 -1.01 32.62
N GLU A 127 -7.28 -2.20 32.68
CA GLU A 127 -7.27 -3.05 33.89
C GLU A 127 -5.86 -3.44 34.31
N LEU A 128 -5.02 -3.89 33.36
CA LEU A 128 -3.63 -4.24 33.64
C LEU A 128 -2.83 -3.06 34.18
N LYS A 129 -3.04 -1.84 33.65
CA LYS A 129 -2.40 -0.61 34.14
C LYS A 129 -2.86 -0.25 35.56
N ILE A 130 -4.15 -0.44 35.87
CA ILE A 130 -4.68 -0.24 37.23
C ILE A 130 -4.04 -1.24 38.20
N ASP A 131 -3.98 -2.52 37.83
CA ASP A 131 -3.36 -3.55 38.67
C ASP A 131 -1.86 -3.29 38.89
N LEU A 132 -1.15 -2.76 37.87
CA LEU A 132 0.24 -2.36 38.00
C LEU A 132 0.42 -1.20 38.99
N ASP A 133 -0.41 -0.16 38.90
CA ASP A 133 -0.38 0.97 39.85
C ASP A 133 -0.68 0.53 41.29
N ARG A 134 -1.64 -0.39 41.47
CA ARG A 134 -1.95 -0.97 42.78
C ARG A 134 -0.78 -1.79 43.33
N ALA A 135 -0.15 -2.62 42.50
CA ALA A 135 1.03 -3.40 42.87
C ALA A 135 2.20 -2.49 43.29
N LYS A 136 2.45 -1.39 42.57
CA LYS A 136 3.44 -0.36 42.94
C LYS A 136 3.19 0.26 44.31
N LYS A 137 1.91 0.36 44.70
CA LYS A 137 1.47 0.91 46.00
C LYS A 137 1.34 -0.15 47.09
N GLY A 138 1.78 -1.39 46.86
CA GLY A 138 1.67 -2.50 47.81
C GLY A 138 0.22 -2.96 48.06
N LYS A 139 -0.72 -2.60 47.18
CA LYS A 139 -2.13 -2.98 47.30
C LYS A 139 -2.41 -4.27 46.52
N PRO A 140 -3.31 -5.15 46.99
CA PRO A 140 -3.66 -6.36 46.27
C PRO A 140 -4.35 -6.05 44.93
N PRO A 141 -4.27 -6.97 43.96
CA PRO A 141 -4.97 -6.86 42.67
C PRO A 141 -6.47 -6.65 42.86
N LEU A 142 -7.13 -6.08 41.86
CA LEU A 142 -8.58 -6.18 41.80
C LEU A 142 -8.99 -7.63 41.54
N LYS A 143 -10.13 -8.04 42.10
CA LYS A 143 -10.77 -9.32 41.77
C LYS A 143 -11.08 -9.33 40.28
N ASP A 144 -11.03 -10.51 39.66
CA ASP A 144 -11.48 -10.66 38.28
C ASP A 144 -13.01 -10.49 38.14
N ALA A 145 -13.52 -10.56 36.91
CA ALA A 145 -14.95 -10.44 36.61
C ALA A 145 -15.81 -11.50 37.32
N ASP A 146 -15.21 -12.63 37.71
CA ASP A 146 -15.85 -13.72 38.46
C ASP A 146 -15.69 -13.59 39.98
N GLY A 147 -15.12 -12.48 40.46
CA GLY A 147 -14.91 -12.19 41.88
C GLY A 147 -13.77 -12.98 42.54
N LYS A 148 -12.95 -13.70 41.76
CA LYS A 148 -11.82 -14.49 42.26
C LYS A 148 -10.57 -13.62 42.44
N GLN A 149 -9.79 -13.97 43.46
CA GLN A 149 -8.47 -13.40 43.69
C GLN A 149 -7.53 -13.82 42.56
N LYS A 150 -6.89 -12.84 41.90
CA LYS A 150 -5.83 -13.12 40.91
C LYS A 150 -4.66 -13.80 41.65
N ARG A 151 -4.16 -14.91 41.09
CA ARG A 151 -3.20 -15.88 41.70
C ARG A 151 -2.17 -15.25 42.67
N ASN A 152 -1.90 -15.97 43.76
CA ASN A 152 -0.78 -15.71 44.68
C ASN A 152 0.57 -15.97 43.98
N LEU A 153 1.13 -14.95 43.35
CA LEU A 153 2.56 -14.91 42.98
C LEU A 153 3.31 -14.02 43.99
N THR A 154 4.63 -14.19 44.07
CA THR A 154 5.46 -13.22 44.80
C THR A 154 5.27 -11.82 44.17
N PRO A 155 5.30 -10.73 44.96
CA PRO A 155 5.04 -9.38 44.46
C PRO A 155 5.89 -9.00 43.24
N GLU A 156 7.15 -9.41 43.23
CA GLU A 156 8.11 -9.13 42.16
C GLU A 156 7.80 -9.88 40.86
N VAL A 157 7.41 -11.16 40.94
CA VAL A 157 7.02 -11.96 39.77
C VAL A 157 5.67 -11.47 39.21
N TYR A 158 4.75 -11.06 40.09
CA TYR A 158 3.48 -10.47 39.68
C TYR A 158 3.67 -9.14 38.93
N TYR A 159 4.53 -8.27 39.44
CA TYR A 159 4.89 -7.00 38.82
C TYR A 159 5.46 -7.18 37.41
N ASN A 160 6.51 -8.02 37.27
CA ASN A 160 7.15 -8.29 35.99
C ASN A 160 6.18 -8.93 34.98
N SER A 161 5.27 -9.79 35.45
CA SER A 161 4.21 -10.36 34.62
C SER A 161 3.25 -9.30 34.09
N LEU A 162 2.85 -8.32 34.91
CA LEU A 162 1.95 -7.24 34.48
C LEU A 162 2.62 -6.34 33.43
N GLU A 163 3.87 -5.94 33.64
CA GLU A 163 4.60 -5.13 32.65
C GLU A 163 4.73 -5.86 31.31
N LYS A 164 5.09 -7.15 31.34
CA LYS A 164 5.17 -7.97 30.13
C LYS A 164 3.82 -8.06 29.40
N LYS A 165 2.71 -8.27 30.13
CA LYS A 165 1.36 -8.33 29.55
C LYS A 165 0.92 -6.99 28.96
N ILE A 166 1.24 -5.87 29.63
CA ILE A 166 0.98 -4.53 29.13
C ILE A 166 1.73 -4.29 27.82
N ALA A 167 3.03 -4.58 27.77
CA ALA A 167 3.85 -4.44 26.57
C ALA A 167 3.30 -5.27 25.40
N GLN A 168 2.97 -6.53 25.65
CA GLN A 168 2.38 -7.42 24.64
C GLN A 168 1.01 -6.93 24.13
N THR A 169 0.17 -6.41 25.04
CA THR A 169 -1.16 -5.90 24.70
C THR A 169 -1.07 -4.61 23.87
N ASN A 170 -0.17 -3.70 24.25
CA ASN A 170 0.12 -2.49 23.46
C ASN A 170 0.58 -2.85 22.05
N ALA A 171 1.59 -3.72 21.91
CA ALA A 171 2.09 -4.13 20.60
C ALA A 171 0.99 -4.77 19.72
N LYS A 172 0.07 -5.52 20.33
CA LYS A 172 -1.08 -6.10 19.63
C LYS A 172 -2.08 -5.03 19.17
N ILE A 173 -2.41 -4.05 20.02
CA ILE A 173 -3.29 -2.93 19.67
C ILE A 173 -2.69 -2.14 18.50
N GLU A 174 -1.42 -1.74 18.61
CA GLU A 174 -0.75 -0.98 17.57
C GLU A 174 -0.72 -1.71 16.23
N LYS A 175 -0.47 -3.02 16.24
CA LYS A 175 -0.53 -3.84 15.03
C LYS A 175 -1.93 -3.82 14.43
N MET A 176 -2.97 -4.02 15.23
CA MET A 176 -4.36 -4.04 14.74
C MET A 176 -4.80 -2.66 14.21
N GLU A 177 -4.36 -1.57 14.82
CA GLU A 177 -4.62 -0.21 14.34
C GLU A 177 -3.94 0.04 12.99
N ARG A 178 -2.67 -0.38 12.82
CA ARG A 178 -1.97 -0.31 11.52
C ARG A 178 -2.64 -1.14 10.43
N ASP A 179 -3.07 -2.36 10.76
CA ASP A 179 -3.77 -3.25 9.82
C ASP A 179 -5.12 -2.64 9.40
N MET A 180 -5.83 -2.02 10.35
CA MET A 180 -7.10 -1.31 10.11
C MET A 180 -6.91 -0.11 9.19
N GLN A 181 -5.90 0.74 9.46
CA GLN A 181 -5.59 1.90 8.63
C GLN A 181 -5.22 1.47 7.20
N THR A 182 -4.34 0.47 7.07
CA THR A 182 -3.94 -0.07 5.76
C THR A 182 -5.15 -0.55 4.96
N LYS A 183 -6.10 -1.21 5.63
CA LYS A 183 -7.31 -1.70 4.97
C LYS A 183 -8.21 -0.58 4.48
N GLU A 184 -8.33 0.49 5.27
CA GLU A 184 -9.10 1.68 4.92
C GLU A 184 -8.47 2.41 3.73
N ASP A 185 -7.15 2.61 3.76
CA ASP A 185 -6.38 3.28 2.71
C ASP A 185 -6.42 2.56 1.35
N LEU A 186 -6.65 1.25 1.36
CA LEU A 186 -6.69 0.40 0.17
C LEU A 186 -8.12 0.04 -0.27
N LYS A 187 -9.16 0.53 0.41
CA LYS A 187 -10.55 0.08 0.18
C LYS A 187 -11.06 0.33 -1.25
N THR A 188 -10.52 1.36 -1.92
CA THR A 188 -10.89 1.79 -3.27
C THR A 188 -9.84 1.48 -4.34
N VAL A 189 -8.71 0.85 -4.00
CA VAL A 189 -7.59 0.64 -4.93
C VAL A 189 -7.36 -0.84 -5.23
N ALA A 190 -7.27 -1.20 -6.51
CA ALA A 190 -7.11 -2.58 -6.98
C ALA A 190 -5.64 -2.94 -7.25
N LEU A 191 -4.86 -3.16 -6.18
CA LEU A 191 -3.42 -3.49 -6.23
C LEU A 191 -3.04 -4.74 -7.04
N GLY A 192 -3.98 -5.67 -7.23
CA GLY A 192 -3.72 -6.88 -8.02
C GLY A 192 -3.63 -6.58 -9.51
N THR A 193 -4.41 -5.61 -10.01
CA THR A 193 -4.50 -5.32 -11.44
C THR A 193 -3.18 -4.78 -11.98
N SER A 194 -2.55 -3.83 -11.26
CA SER A 194 -1.22 -3.29 -11.58
C SER A 194 -0.19 -4.41 -11.63
N LYS A 195 -0.13 -5.21 -10.55
CA LYS A 195 0.84 -6.28 -10.35
C LYS A 195 0.79 -7.39 -11.40
N ILE A 196 -0.41 -7.73 -11.89
CA ILE A 196 -0.59 -8.86 -12.81
C ILE A 196 -0.34 -8.46 -14.27
N ASN A 197 -0.65 -7.21 -14.65
CA ASN A 197 -0.82 -6.82 -16.05
C ASN A 197 0.02 -5.62 -16.51
N TYR A 198 0.51 -4.78 -15.59
CA TYR A 198 1.14 -3.51 -15.93
C TYR A 198 2.56 -3.35 -15.41
N LEU A 199 2.96 -4.19 -14.45
CA LEU A 199 4.32 -4.23 -13.92
C LEU A 199 5.15 -5.29 -14.63
N ASP A 200 6.37 -4.94 -15.03
CA ASP A 200 7.38 -5.92 -15.40
C ASP A 200 7.79 -6.73 -14.15
N PRO A 201 7.52 -8.05 -14.10
CA PRO A 201 7.83 -8.86 -12.93
C PRO A 201 9.32 -8.91 -12.60
N ARG A 202 10.21 -8.66 -13.58
CA ARG A 202 11.67 -8.67 -13.38
C ARG A 202 12.12 -7.58 -12.41
N ILE A 203 11.45 -6.42 -12.39
CA ILE A 203 11.72 -5.35 -11.41
C ILE A 203 11.54 -5.90 -9.99
N THR A 204 10.43 -6.61 -9.77
CA THR A 204 10.11 -7.19 -8.46
C THR A 204 11.08 -8.29 -8.08
N VAL A 205 11.43 -9.18 -9.02
CA VAL A 205 12.38 -10.26 -8.77
C VAL A 205 13.78 -9.72 -8.45
N ALA A 206 14.28 -8.78 -9.26
CA ALA A 206 15.57 -8.14 -9.03
C ALA A 206 15.61 -7.42 -7.67
N TRP A 207 14.56 -6.67 -7.34
CA TRP A 207 14.43 -6.03 -6.02
C TRP A 207 14.43 -7.06 -4.87
N CYS A 208 13.69 -8.16 -5.00
CA CYS A 208 13.67 -9.22 -3.98
C CYS A 208 15.06 -9.84 -3.76
N LYS A 209 15.81 -10.07 -4.85
CA LYS A 209 17.19 -10.58 -4.79
C LYS A 209 18.13 -9.57 -4.11
N ARG A 210 18.10 -8.28 -4.52
CA ARG A 210 18.95 -7.22 -3.96
C ARG A 210 18.76 -7.01 -2.47
N HIS A 211 17.53 -7.14 -1.98
CA HIS A 211 17.18 -6.80 -0.61
C HIS A 211 16.87 -8.03 0.27
N GLU A 212 17.19 -9.23 -0.20
CA GLU A 212 17.00 -10.50 0.51
C GLU A 212 15.55 -10.70 0.99
N VAL A 213 14.59 -10.29 0.18
CA VAL A 213 13.16 -10.49 0.45
C VAL A 213 12.69 -11.78 -0.21
N PRO A 214 12.14 -12.76 0.53
CA PRO A 214 11.59 -13.96 -0.08
C PRO A 214 10.47 -13.60 -1.06
N ILE A 215 10.57 -14.06 -2.30
CA ILE A 215 9.66 -13.68 -3.38
C ILE A 215 8.20 -14.05 -3.07
N GLU A 216 7.97 -15.07 -2.24
CA GLU A 216 6.65 -15.53 -1.77
C GLU A 216 5.94 -14.50 -0.88
N LYS A 217 6.69 -13.55 -0.30
CA LYS A 217 6.10 -12.41 0.44
C LYS A 217 5.44 -11.41 -0.50
N ILE A 218 5.84 -11.41 -1.77
CA ILE A 218 5.35 -10.49 -2.79
C ILE A 218 4.42 -11.24 -3.75
N PHE A 219 4.87 -12.30 -4.40
CA PHE A 219 4.08 -13.10 -5.33
C PHE A 219 3.46 -14.33 -4.64
N ASN A 220 2.15 -14.50 -4.81
CA ASN A 220 1.49 -15.74 -4.43
C ASN A 220 1.83 -16.86 -5.43
N LYS A 221 1.46 -18.11 -5.11
CA LYS A 221 1.75 -19.29 -5.95
C LYS A 221 1.31 -19.13 -7.42
N SER A 222 0.17 -18.49 -7.67
CA SER A 222 -0.32 -18.26 -9.03
C SER A 222 0.56 -17.28 -9.80
N LEU A 223 1.01 -16.21 -9.15
CA LEU A 223 1.91 -15.23 -9.76
C LEU A 223 3.30 -15.79 -10.00
N LEU A 224 3.81 -16.62 -9.07
CA LEU A 224 5.08 -17.31 -9.24
C LEU A 224 5.07 -18.22 -10.48
N ALA A 225 3.99 -18.98 -10.68
CA ALA A 225 3.82 -19.81 -11.88
C ALA A 225 3.73 -18.96 -13.16
N LYS A 226 2.95 -17.86 -13.13
CA LYS A 226 2.79 -16.95 -14.28
C LYS A 226 4.11 -16.28 -14.68
N PHE A 227 4.92 -15.90 -13.70
CA PHE A 227 6.15 -15.13 -13.90
C PHE A 227 7.43 -15.96 -13.76
N ALA A 228 7.33 -17.28 -13.92
CA ALA A 228 8.49 -18.18 -13.83
C ALA A 228 9.64 -17.74 -14.75
N TRP A 229 9.32 -17.25 -15.95
CA TRP A 229 10.29 -16.72 -16.93
C TRP A 229 11.11 -15.51 -16.43
N ALA A 230 10.63 -14.79 -15.41
CA ALA A 230 11.30 -13.61 -14.86
C ALA A 230 12.22 -13.94 -13.66
N MET A 231 12.18 -15.17 -13.15
CA MET A 231 12.86 -15.54 -11.90
C MET A 231 14.38 -15.55 -12.02
N ASP A 232 14.90 -15.80 -13.22
CA ASP A 232 16.35 -15.87 -13.48
C ASP A 232 16.99 -14.49 -13.75
N VAL A 233 16.23 -13.39 -13.65
CA VAL A 233 16.78 -12.06 -13.91
C VAL A 233 17.89 -11.69 -12.93
N ASP A 234 18.90 -10.98 -13.44
CA ASP A 234 20.01 -10.45 -12.65
C ASP A 234 19.50 -9.50 -11.54
N PRO A 235 20.06 -9.57 -10.30
CA PRO A 235 19.75 -8.63 -9.24
C PRO A 235 19.94 -7.15 -9.63
N ASP A 236 20.84 -6.82 -10.55
CA ASP A 236 21.13 -5.45 -10.96
C ASP A 236 20.16 -4.92 -12.04
N PHE A 237 19.19 -5.73 -12.48
CA PHE A 237 18.19 -5.31 -13.46
C PHE A 237 17.43 -4.05 -12.99
N ARG A 238 17.36 -3.08 -13.91
CA ARG A 238 16.55 -1.85 -13.86
C ARG A 238 15.78 -1.76 -15.18
N PHE A 239 14.54 -1.26 -15.11
CA PHE A 239 13.65 -1.13 -16.27
C PHE A 239 13.91 0.17 -17.02
#